data_AF-A0AAP2UK81-F1
#
_entry.id   AF-A0AAP2UK81-F1
#
_cell.length_a   1.000
_cell.length_b   1.000
_cell.length_c   1.000
_cell.angle_alpha   90.00
_cell.angle_beta   90.00
_cell.angle_gamma   90.00
#
_symmetry.space_group_name_H-M   'P 1'
#
loop_
_entity.id
_entity.type
_entity.pdbx_description
1 polymer ?
#
loop_
_entity_poly.entity_id
_entity_poly.type
_entity_poly.pdbx_seq_one_letter_code
_entity_poly.pdbx_strand_id
1 'polypeptide(L)'
;MNTRRKKIRKDRLAILLVLCAVVITTIGFGIWKISGMLFHDPYETYKAYETKGKDYGDIQQVSKEYENEAFVSFTYPAYEEKELNSLVKAYEKKTVPAAGKTKKQITSIDYDSSLLFDRYVNLAFHRHTYNVDGVQTHTETTWMLYDKKQKKQLVLEDVLRREYPALVKRLAGEQGWKKDIKRDTSALSMTKTSLRIHLDEKHTVSIPYKEYRKYIRLKDSHIPSLYQKDTAVARAQPKVDPKKKMIAFTFDDGPSAYTSEVMDIFEQYDGRATFFMLGQNVEANRDTVKEMYNRGFELGNHSWDHSMDLAASKKGYMSVSQVTENIYKVQDAIYAICGAEPQYFRPPYGAVNNNMLKGNHLGYAFWDIDTRDWSSKNAASITAAALNGAKNGNIVILFHDIYEPSVESLKSILPELKKQGYQFVTYSTLMKYEKDYLLKLDAGYGVSEAYANGH
;
A
#
# COMPACT_ATOMS: atom_id res chain seq x y z
N MET A 1 -59.91 69.66 48.22
CA MET A 1 -59.23 68.40 47.81
C MET A 1 -58.15 68.73 46.79
N ASN A 2 -57.05 67.95 46.82
CA ASN A 2 -55.98 67.84 45.83
C ASN A 2 -54.76 68.79 45.89
N THR A 3 -53.88 68.44 46.84
CA THR A 3 -52.47 68.04 46.64
C THR A 3 -51.54 68.90 45.75
N ARG A 4 -50.73 69.72 46.42
CA ARG A 4 -49.46 70.27 45.92
C ARG A 4 -48.48 69.14 45.56
N ARG A 5 -48.20 68.94 44.26
CA ARG A 5 -47.04 68.15 43.79
C ARG A 5 -45.77 69.00 43.87
N LYS A 6 -44.84 68.66 44.77
CA LYS A 6 -43.47 69.19 44.77
C LYS A 6 -42.74 68.70 43.52
N LYS A 7 -42.40 69.63 42.61
CA LYS A 7 -41.54 69.38 41.44
C LYS A 7 -40.12 69.11 41.94
N ILE A 8 -39.65 67.88 41.78
CA ILE A 8 -38.22 67.54 41.98
C ILE A 8 -37.44 68.19 40.83
N ARG A 9 -36.44 69.01 41.15
CA ARG A 9 -35.59 69.67 40.16
C ARG A 9 -34.79 68.60 39.38
N LYS A 10 -34.76 68.74 38.06
CA LYS A 10 -34.17 67.76 37.12
C LYS A 10 -32.67 67.51 37.35
N ASP A 11 -31.97 68.45 37.98
CA ASP A 11 -30.56 68.36 38.38
C ASP A 11 -30.30 67.27 39.43
N ARG A 12 -31.19 67.11 40.43
CA ARG A 12 -31.08 66.07 41.45
C ARG A 12 -31.44 64.66 40.96
N LEU A 13 -32.31 64.56 39.95
CA LEU A 13 -32.66 63.27 39.34
C LEU A 13 -31.49 62.73 38.49
N ALA A 14 -30.76 63.61 37.81
CA ALA A 14 -29.56 63.25 37.06
C ALA A 14 -28.43 62.76 37.97
N ILE A 15 -28.19 63.42 39.10
CA ILE A 15 -27.18 63.01 40.09
C ILE A 15 -27.54 61.65 40.72
N LEU A 16 -28.82 61.41 41.01
CA LEU A 16 -29.27 60.12 41.56
C LEU A 16 -29.12 58.97 40.53
N LEU A 17 -29.40 59.24 39.25
CA LEU A 17 -29.22 58.26 38.17
C LEU A 17 -27.75 57.94 37.89
N VAL A 18 -26.85 58.93 37.96
CA VAL A 18 -25.40 58.69 37.84
C VAL A 18 -24.87 57.92 39.04
N LEU A 19 -25.31 58.22 40.27
CA LEU A 19 -24.93 57.44 41.46
C LEU A 19 -25.47 56.00 41.43
N CYS A 20 -26.71 55.78 40.99
CA CYS A 20 -27.25 54.43 40.78
C CYS A 20 -26.50 53.69 39.66
N ALA A 21 -26.13 54.36 38.56
CA ALA A 21 -25.35 53.74 37.48
C ALA A 21 -23.92 53.37 37.93
N VAL A 22 -23.27 54.21 38.74
CA VAL A 22 -21.93 53.93 39.30
C VAL A 22 -21.98 52.82 40.36
N VAL A 23 -23.05 52.72 41.14
CA VAL A 23 -23.25 51.62 42.11
C VAL A 23 -23.57 50.30 41.41
N ILE A 24 -24.36 50.30 40.32
CA ILE A 24 -24.63 49.11 39.51
C ILE A 24 -23.39 48.65 38.74
N THR A 25 -22.55 49.56 38.23
CA THR A 25 -21.29 49.17 37.57
C THR A 25 -20.24 48.71 38.57
N THR A 26 -20.13 49.29 39.76
CA THR A 26 -19.17 48.82 40.78
C THR A 26 -19.59 47.51 41.45
N ILE A 27 -20.88 47.28 41.69
CA ILE A 27 -21.41 45.99 42.14
C ILE A 27 -21.36 44.95 41.01
N GLY A 28 -21.67 45.34 39.76
CA GLY A 28 -21.56 44.46 38.59
C GLY A 28 -20.12 44.06 38.24
N PHE A 29 -19.16 44.98 38.38
CA PHE A 29 -17.73 44.70 38.18
C PHE A 29 -17.12 43.99 39.39
N GLY A 30 -17.63 44.26 40.59
CA GLY A 30 -17.32 43.52 41.81
C GLY A 30 -17.82 42.08 41.74
N ILE A 31 -19.06 41.84 41.33
CA ILE A 31 -19.63 40.51 41.07
C ILE A 31 -18.96 39.85 39.87
N TRP A 32 -18.54 40.57 38.82
CA TRP A 32 -17.78 39.98 37.70
C TRP A 32 -16.35 39.59 38.10
N LYS A 33 -15.66 40.40 38.91
CA LYS A 33 -14.36 40.02 39.51
C LYS A 33 -14.49 38.91 40.56
N ILE A 34 -15.57 38.89 41.33
CA ILE A 34 -15.84 37.88 42.35
C ILE A 34 -16.29 36.56 41.68
N SER A 35 -17.12 36.59 40.64
CA SER A 35 -17.46 35.43 39.80
C SER A 35 -16.28 34.94 38.98
N GLY A 36 -15.40 35.82 38.49
CA GLY A 36 -14.12 35.45 37.87
C GLY A 36 -13.11 34.86 38.87
N MET A 37 -13.28 35.10 40.18
CA MET A 37 -12.51 34.48 41.26
C MET A 37 -13.16 33.18 41.81
N LEU A 38 -14.45 32.94 41.55
CA LEU A 38 -15.24 31.85 42.15
C LEU A 38 -15.49 30.65 41.23
N PHE A 39 -15.19 30.76 39.93
CA PHE A 39 -15.33 29.66 38.98
C PHE A 39 -14.00 29.43 38.25
N HIS A 40 -13.04 28.83 38.97
CA HIS A 40 -11.89 28.22 38.31
C HIS A 40 -12.40 26.94 37.64
N ASP A 41 -12.47 26.92 36.31
CA ASP A 41 -12.75 25.67 35.60
C ASP A 41 -11.58 24.70 35.92
N PRO A 42 -11.87 23.60 36.64
CA PRO A 42 -10.84 22.68 37.12
C PRO A 42 -10.11 21.97 35.97
N TYR A 43 -10.57 22.14 34.73
CA TYR A 43 -10.04 21.49 33.55
C TYR A 43 -9.24 22.39 32.60
N GLU A 44 -9.09 23.69 32.89
CA GLU A 44 -8.42 24.64 31.98
C GLU A 44 -7.02 24.20 31.56
N THR A 45 -6.24 23.64 32.47
CA THR A 45 -4.88 23.15 32.18
C THR A 45 -4.86 22.01 31.17
N TYR A 46 -5.92 21.20 31.07
CA TYR A 46 -6.02 20.07 30.14
C TYR A 46 -6.57 20.48 28.76
N LYS A 47 -7.03 21.73 28.61
CA LYS A 47 -7.37 22.35 27.33
C LYS A 47 -6.17 23.02 26.66
N ALA A 48 -5.05 23.20 27.36
CA ALA A 48 -3.84 23.71 26.74
C ALA A 48 -3.35 22.77 25.63
N TYR A 49 -2.79 23.35 24.57
CA TYR A 49 -2.21 22.62 23.44
C TYR A 49 -0.92 23.29 22.99
N GLU A 50 -0.02 22.54 22.35
CA GLU A 50 1.20 23.09 21.78
C GLU A 50 0.94 23.77 20.43
N THR A 51 1.60 24.89 20.16
CA THR A 51 1.54 25.55 18.84
C THR A 51 2.55 25.00 17.85
N LYS A 52 3.59 24.32 18.34
CA LYS A 52 4.59 23.64 17.52
C LYS A 52 4.01 22.33 16.97
N GLY A 53 4.48 21.91 15.80
CA GLY A 53 4.04 20.66 15.18
C GLY A 53 2.67 20.75 14.50
N LYS A 54 2.10 21.96 14.40
CA LYS A 54 0.81 22.24 13.74
C LYS A 54 1.02 22.73 12.31
N ASP A 55 1.89 22.05 11.56
CA ASP A 55 2.37 22.54 10.28
C ASP A 55 1.37 22.34 9.13
N TYR A 56 0.33 21.52 9.33
CA TYR A 56 -0.71 21.25 8.33
C TYR A 56 -2.11 21.05 8.95
N GLY A 57 -3.10 21.70 8.35
CA GLY A 57 -4.50 21.71 8.81
C GLY A 57 -4.79 22.82 9.84
N ASP A 58 -6.04 23.25 9.89
CA ASP A 58 -6.52 24.27 10.81
C ASP A 58 -6.78 23.67 12.19
N ILE A 59 -6.26 24.30 13.23
CA ILE A 59 -6.43 23.85 14.61
C ILE A 59 -7.92 23.95 14.99
N GLN A 60 -8.46 22.85 15.49
CA GLN A 60 -9.77 22.77 16.12
C GLN A 60 -9.63 22.21 17.52
N GLN A 61 -10.57 22.55 18.39
CA GLN A 61 -10.62 22.01 19.73
C GLN A 61 -12.06 21.79 20.17
N VAL A 62 -12.29 20.64 20.80
CA VAL A 62 -13.53 20.32 21.49
C VAL A 62 -13.20 19.77 22.87
N SER A 63 -14.00 20.12 23.86
CA SER A 63 -13.90 19.53 25.20
C SER A 63 -15.28 19.11 25.68
N LYS A 64 -15.34 18.00 26.41
CA LYS A 64 -16.59 17.48 26.95
C LYS A 64 -16.36 16.85 28.31
N GLU A 65 -17.19 17.26 29.26
CA GLU A 65 -17.36 16.56 30.54
C GLU A 65 -18.48 15.53 30.40
N TYR A 66 -18.22 14.33 30.92
CA TYR A 66 -19.17 13.24 31.10
C TYR A 66 -19.44 13.14 32.59
N GLU A 67 -20.64 13.52 33.02
CA GLU A 67 -21.00 13.64 34.42
C GLU A 67 -20.58 12.41 35.23
N ASN A 68 -19.82 12.64 36.30
CA ASN A 68 -19.30 11.60 37.21
C ASN A 68 -18.40 10.53 36.57
N GLU A 69 -18.03 10.67 35.30
CA GLU A 69 -17.33 9.64 34.52
C GLU A 69 -15.99 10.11 33.94
N ALA A 70 -15.90 11.28 33.31
CA ALA A 70 -14.65 11.75 32.69
C ALA A 70 -14.68 13.21 32.24
N PHE A 71 -13.50 13.78 32.02
CA PHE A 71 -13.32 14.96 31.17
C PHE A 71 -12.42 14.59 29.99
N VAL A 72 -12.79 15.02 28.78
CA VAL A 72 -11.96 14.85 27.58
C VAL A 72 -11.79 16.19 26.88
N SER A 73 -10.55 16.57 26.60
CA SER A 73 -10.19 17.64 25.67
C SER A 73 -9.49 17.05 24.45
N PHE A 74 -9.95 17.40 23.26
CA PHE A 74 -9.39 16.94 22.00
C PHE A 74 -9.10 18.12 21.10
N THR A 75 -7.81 18.41 20.96
CA THR A 75 -7.26 19.33 19.97
C THR A 75 -6.91 18.51 18.72
N TYR A 76 -7.38 18.92 17.55
CA TYR A 76 -7.21 18.16 16.32
C TYR A 76 -7.12 19.06 15.09
N PRO A 77 -6.50 18.58 14.00
CA PRO A 77 -6.45 19.31 12.74
C PRO A 77 -7.73 19.09 11.92
N ALA A 78 -8.28 20.17 11.39
CA ALA A 78 -9.23 20.15 10.28
C ALA A 78 -8.48 20.35 8.96
N TYR A 79 -8.73 19.48 8.00
CA TYR A 79 -8.08 19.50 6.70
C TYR A 79 -9.05 19.89 5.59
N GLU A 80 -8.53 20.22 4.41
CA GLU A 80 -9.35 20.30 3.19
C GLU A 80 -9.75 18.90 2.71
N GLU A 81 -8.92 17.88 2.97
CA GLU A 81 -9.17 16.50 2.55
C GLU A 81 -10.25 15.80 3.39
N LYS A 82 -11.39 15.50 2.77
CA LYS A 82 -12.53 14.82 3.42
C LYS A 82 -12.17 13.47 4.02
N GLU A 83 -11.39 12.66 3.31
CA GLU A 83 -11.00 11.32 3.77
C GLU A 83 -10.04 11.40 4.96
N LEU A 84 -9.13 12.38 4.97
CA LEU A 84 -8.23 12.61 6.10
C LEU A 84 -9.00 13.10 7.35
N ASN A 85 -9.95 14.02 7.19
CA ASN A 85 -10.89 14.38 8.25
C ASN A 85 -11.71 13.19 8.76
N SER A 86 -12.02 12.22 7.89
CA SER A 86 -12.73 11.01 8.29
C SER A 86 -11.85 10.10 9.17
N LEU A 87 -10.53 10.11 8.96
CA LEU A 87 -9.58 9.42 9.85
C LEU A 87 -9.52 10.08 11.23
N VAL A 88 -9.49 11.42 11.29
CA VAL A 88 -9.56 12.17 12.55
C VAL A 88 -10.84 11.81 13.33
N LYS A 89 -12.00 11.83 12.65
CA LYS A 89 -13.29 11.44 13.26
C LYS A 89 -13.33 9.98 13.70
N ALA A 90 -12.70 9.08 12.94
CA ALA A 90 -12.61 7.67 13.32
C ALA A 90 -11.76 7.49 14.59
N TYR A 91 -10.66 8.24 14.71
CA TYR A 91 -9.84 8.28 15.93
C TYR A 91 -10.65 8.81 17.12
N GLU A 92 -11.33 9.94 16.95
CA GLU A 92 -12.21 10.53 17.97
C GLU A 92 -13.25 9.53 18.48
N LYS A 93 -14.02 8.93 17.56
CA LYS A 93 -15.09 7.98 17.86
C LYS A 93 -14.59 6.75 18.62
N LYS A 94 -13.35 6.32 18.35
CA LYS A 94 -12.73 5.18 19.03
C LYS A 94 -12.22 5.57 20.42
N THR A 95 -11.59 6.73 20.55
CA THR A 95 -10.77 7.07 21.72
C THR A 95 -11.54 7.86 22.78
N VAL A 96 -12.35 8.84 22.38
CA VAL A 96 -13.04 9.75 23.32
C VAL A 96 -14.09 9.01 24.18
N PRO A 97 -14.97 8.15 23.63
CA PRO A 97 -15.97 7.44 24.45
C PRO A 97 -15.38 6.35 25.35
N ALA A 98 -14.23 5.78 24.97
CA ALA A 98 -13.54 4.77 25.79
C ALA A 98 -13.02 5.37 27.12
N ALA A 99 -12.83 6.69 27.16
CA ALA A 99 -12.35 7.39 28.34
C ALA A 99 -13.37 7.49 29.49
N GLY A 100 -14.66 7.14 29.30
CA GLY A 100 -15.70 7.28 30.33
C GLY A 100 -16.09 6.00 31.09
N LYS A 101 -15.58 4.82 30.72
CA LYS A 101 -16.23 3.55 31.10
C LYS A 101 -15.79 2.89 32.41
N THR A 102 -14.78 3.38 33.11
CA THR A 102 -14.19 2.60 34.22
C THR A 102 -13.94 3.37 35.53
N LYS A 103 -13.53 4.66 35.50
CA LYS A 103 -13.36 5.57 36.66
C LYS A 103 -13.31 7.03 36.20
N LYS A 104 -13.63 7.98 37.11
CA LYS A 104 -13.42 9.42 36.86
C LYS A 104 -11.98 9.69 36.45
N GLN A 105 -11.77 10.09 35.20
CA GLN A 105 -10.45 10.40 34.65
C GLN A 105 -10.48 11.60 33.72
N ILE A 106 -9.32 12.22 33.55
CA ILE A 106 -9.14 13.39 32.70
C ILE A 106 -8.27 12.96 31.52
N THR A 107 -8.68 13.27 30.29
CA THR A 107 -7.93 12.91 29.08
C THR A 107 -7.72 14.17 28.25
N SER A 108 -6.46 14.48 27.95
CA SER A 108 -6.08 15.53 27.01
C SER A 108 -5.47 14.85 25.78
N ILE A 109 -5.94 15.23 24.59
CA ILE A 109 -5.42 14.73 23.32
C ILE A 109 -4.96 15.94 22.53
N ASP A 110 -3.67 15.97 22.23
CA ASP A 110 -3.06 16.93 21.32
C ASP A 110 -2.54 16.22 20.05
N TYR A 111 -1.93 16.95 19.12
CA TYR A 111 -1.49 16.37 17.85
C TYR A 111 -0.21 16.97 17.24
N ASP A 112 0.48 16.22 16.40
CA ASP A 112 1.41 16.77 15.40
C ASP A 112 0.85 16.49 14.00
N SER A 113 0.96 17.46 13.10
CA SER A 113 0.61 17.29 11.68
C SER A 113 1.59 18.02 10.79
N SER A 114 2.06 17.34 9.75
CA SER A 114 2.97 17.92 8.75
C SER A 114 2.73 17.35 7.36
N LEU A 115 2.84 18.23 6.35
CA LEU A 115 2.78 17.87 4.95
C LEU A 115 4.21 17.72 4.39
N LEU A 116 4.51 16.55 3.82
CA LEU A 116 5.76 16.28 3.13
C LEU A 116 5.50 16.02 1.64
N PHE A 117 6.37 16.62 0.81
CA PHE A 117 6.38 16.44 -0.64
C PHE A 117 5.03 16.76 -1.31
N ASP A 118 4.28 17.70 -0.73
CA ASP A 118 2.94 18.12 -1.16
C ASP A 118 1.92 16.97 -1.30
N ARG A 119 2.21 15.81 -0.70
CA ARG A 119 1.46 14.57 -0.92
C ARG A 119 1.20 13.78 0.36
N TYR A 120 2.20 13.63 1.21
CA TYR A 120 2.11 12.75 2.38
C TYR A 120 1.87 13.56 3.64
N VAL A 121 0.85 13.21 4.39
CA VAL A 121 0.56 13.86 5.68
C VAL A 121 0.96 12.91 6.80
N ASN A 122 1.91 13.34 7.63
CA ASN A 122 2.11 12.73 8.94
C ASN A 122 1.07 13.30 9.89
N LEU A 123 0.44 12.43 10.67
CA LEU A 123 -0.45 12.82 11.76
C LEU A 123 -0.11 11.96 12.98
N ALA A 124 0.14 12.59 14.11
CA ALA A 124 0.30 11.93 15.40
C ALA A 124 -0.72 12.50 16.39
N PHE A 125 -1.42 11.65 17.13
CA PHE A 125 -2.24 12.08 18.26
C PHE A 125 -1.56 11.69 19.57
N HIS A 126 -1.29 12.67 20.42
CA HIS A 126 -0.66 12.51 21.73
C HIS A 126 -1.74 12.54 22.81
N ARG A 127 -2.08 11.37 23.34
CA ARG A 127 -3.06 11.23 24.41
C ARG A 127 -2.37 11.18 25.75
N HIS A 128 -2.75 12.06 26.67
CA HIS A 128 -2.36 12.05 28.06
C HIS A 128 -3.58 11.79 28.95
N THR A 129 -3.48 10.82 29.85
CA THR A 129 -4.54 10.50 30.82
C THR A 129 -4.05 10.84 32.22
N TYR A 130 -4.93 11.45 33.02
CA TYR A 130 -4.70 11.85 34.39
C TYR A 130 -5.80 11.29 35.31
N ASN A 131 -5.44 11.02 36.56
CA ASN A 131 -6.43 10.76 37.60
C ASN A 131 -7.11 12.07 38.06
N VAL A 132 -8.08 11.97 38.98
CA VAL A 132 -8.82 13.12 39.51
C VAL A 132 -7.96 14.12 40.30
N ASP A 133 -6.80 13.68 40.78
CA ASP A 133 -5.83 14.52 41.51
C ASP A 133 -4.86 15.24 40.55
N GLY A 134 -5.03 15.04 39.24
CA GLY A 134 -4.19 15.64 38.20
C GLY A 134 -2.85 14.94 37.97
N VAL A 135 -2.62 13.76 38.56
CA VAL A 135 -1.43 12.94 38.31
C VAL A 135 -1.57 12.22 36.98
N GLN A 136 -0.60 12.39 36.09
CA GLN A 136 -0.56 11.71 34.80
C GLN A 136 -0.30 10.21 35.01
N THR A 137 -1.21 9.39 34.49
CA THR A 137 -1.18 7.93 34.66
C THR A 137 -0.77 7.20 33.40
N HIS A 138 -0.98 7.81 32.23
CA HIS A 138 -0.72 7.18 30.95
C HIS A 138 -0.44 8.22 29.86
N THR A 139 0.37 7.84 28.88
CA THR A 139 0.63 8.60 27.66
C THR A 139 0.67 7.61 26.51
N GLU A 140 0.07 7.95 25.38
CA GLU A 140 0.10 7.14 24.17
C GLU A 140 0.20 8.07 22.96
N THR A 141 0.97 7.69 21.95
CA THR A 141 0.97 8.37 20.65
C THR A 141 0.44 7.44 19.56
N THR A 142 -0.57 7.90 18.82
CA THR A 142 -1.08 7.19 17.64
C THR A 142 -0.58 7.85 16.37
N TRP A 143 0.30 7.17 15.65
CA TRP A 143 0.86 7.63 14.38
C TRP A 143 0.01 7.19 13.19
N MET A 144 -0.11 8.07 12.20
CA MET A 144 -0.77 7.81 10.93
C MET A 144 -0.02 8.52 9.82
N LEU A 145 0.14 7.81 8.70
CA LEU A 145 0.65 8.37 7.46
C LEU A 145 -0.45 8.31 6.40
N TYR A 146 -0.72 9.42 5.73
CA TYR A 146 -1.78 9.52 4.73
C TYR A 146 -1.23 9.96 3.38
N ASP A 147 -1.69 9.36 2.28
CA ASP A 147 -1.37 9.77 0.91
C ASP A 147 -2.55 10.53 0.30
N LYS A 148 -2.40 11.84 0.09
CA LYS A 148 -3.41 12.71 -0.52
C LYS A 148 -3.84 12.26 -1.91
N LYS A 149 -2.93 11.66 -2.67
CA LYS A 149 -3.21 11.23 -4.04
C LYS A 149 -4.03 9.94 -4.07
N GLN A 150 -3.69 8.97 -3.22
CA GLN A 150 -4.45 7.72 -3.09
C GLN A 150 -5.69 7.87 -2.19
N LYS A 151 -5.81 8.98 -1.48
CA LYS A 151 -6.89 9.30 -0.55
C LYS A 151 -7.08 8.27 0.55
N LYS A 152 -5.98 7.71 1.07
CA LYS A 152 -6.02 6.65 2.09
C LYS A 152 -4.92 6.78 3.13
N GLN A 153 -5.18 6.24 4.31
CA GLN A 153 -4.13 5.93 5.28
C GLN A 153 -3.26 4.81 4.72
N LEU A 154 -1.94 4.99 4.81
CA LEU A 154 -0.96 4.04 4.36
C LEU A 154 -0.63 3.04 5.46
N VAL A 155 -0.39 1.79 5.05
CA VAL A 155 0.15 0.73 5.91
C VAL A 155 1.49 0.22 5.34
N LEU A 156 2.18 -0.68 6.05
CA LEU A 156 3.51 -1.15 5.63
C LEU A 156 3.55 -1.69 4.20
N GLU A 157 2.52 -2.44 3.81
CA GLU A 157 2.45 -2.97 2.45
C GLU A 157 2.28 -1.89 1.36
N ASP A 158 1.81 -0.70 1.71
CA ASP A 158 1.71 0.40 0.74
C ASP A 158 3.06 1.09 0.51
N VAL A 159 3.92 1.10 1.53
CA VAL A 159 5.14 1.93 1.56
C VAL A 159 6.42 1.13 1.31
N LEU A 160 6.38 -0.19 1.48
CA LEU A 160 7.49 -1.10 1.23
C LEU A 160 7.16 -2.18 0.18
N ARG A 161 8.20 -2.66 -0.50
CA ARG A 161 8.17 -3.70 -1.54
C ARG A 161 9.27 -4.76 -1.31
N ARG A 162 9.33 -5.78 -2.15
CA ARG A 162 10.18 -6.99 -1.98
C ARG A 162 9.81 -7.77 -0.70
N GLU A 163 10.71 -8.61 -0.23
CA GLU A 163 10.65 -9.29 1.07
C GLU A 163 10.92 -8.31 2.24
N TYR A 164 10.20 -7.19 2.27
CA TYR A 164 10.31 -6.21 3.34
C TYR A 164 9.98 -6.77 4.74
N PRO A 165 9.13 -7.80 4.93
CA PRO A 165 8.89 -8.34 6.28
C PRO A 165 10.17 -8.85 6.94
N ALA A 166 11.05 -9.50 6.19
CA ALA A 166 12.35 -9.95 6.70
C ALA A 166 13.27 -8.77 7.03
N LEU A 167 13.28 -7.73 6.18
CA LEU A 167 14.00 -6.48 6.45
C LEU A 167 13.53 -5.81 7.74
N VAL A 168 12.22 -5.59 7.87
CA VAL A 168 11.62 -4.91 9.02
C VAL A 168 11.84 -5.72 10.29
N LYS A 169 11.69 -7.04 10.25
CA LYS A 169 11.98 -7.94 11.38
C LYS A 169 13.44 -7.82 11.82
N ARG A 170 14.39 -7.80 10.89
CA ARG A 170 15.82 -7.63 11.20
C ARG A 170 16.09 -6.29 11.88
N LEU A 171 15.64 -5.18 11.28
CA LEU A 171 15.87 -3.84 11.82
C LEU A 171 15.17 -3.62 13.17
N ALA A 172 13.99 -4.21 13.37
CA ALA A 172 13.30 -4.18 14.66
C ALA A 172 14.06 -5.01 15.71
N GLY A 173 14.57 -6.19 15.33
CA GLY A 173 15.34 -7.07 16.20
C GLY A 173 16.66 -6.44 16.68
N GLU A 174 17.31 -5.63 15.84
CA GLU A 174 18.48 -4.82 16.21
C GLU A 174 18.16 -3.81 17.34
N GLN A 175 16.90 -3.46 17.54
CA GLN A 175 16.41 -2.61 18.63
C GLN A 175 15.81 -3.41 19.81
N GLY A 176 15.96 -4.74 19.82
CA GLY A 176 15.43 -5.60 20.88
C GLY A 176 13.94 -5.95 20.73
N TRP A 177 13.29 -5.57 19.62
CA TRP A 177 11.91 -5.94 19.35
C TRP A 177 11.79 -7.41 18.94
N LYS A 178 10.90 -8.16 19.61
CA LYS A 178 10.74 -9.61 19.40
C LYS A 178 9.37 -10.02 18.83
N LYS A 179 8.41 -9.11 18.79
CA LYS A 179 7.04 -9.42 18.34
C LYS A 179 6.96 -9.37 16.82
N ASP A 180 6.05 -10.14 16.24
CA ASP A 180 5.77 -10.05 14.81
C ASP A 180 5.18 -8.69 14.44
N ILE A 181 5.56 -8.20 13.27
CA ILE A 181 5.10 -6.92 12.71
C ILE A 181 4.22 -7.26 11.52
N LYS A 182 2.94 -6.91 11.61
CA LYS A 182 1.95 -7.26 10.60
C LYS A 182 2.05 -6.36 9.37
N ARG A 183 1.69 -6.88 8.20
CA ARG A 183 1.71 -6.14 6.92
C ARG A 183 0.76 -4.93 6.89
N ASP A 184 -0.32 -4.99 7.67
CA ASP A 184 -1.32 -3.94 7.84
C ASP A 184 -0.96 -2.92 8.94
N THR A 185 0.27 -2.96 9.48
CA THR A 185 0.73 -1.96 10.46
C THR A 185 0.65 -0.56 9.87
N SER A 186 -0.12 0.31 10.51
CA SER A 186 -0.44 1.67 10.05
C SER A 186 0.19 2.79 10.87
N ALA A 187 0.88 2.43 11.96
CA ALA A 187 1.63 3.33 12.83
C ALA A 187 2.93 3.78 12.14
N LEU A 188 2.77 4.65 11.15
CA LEU A 188 3.83 5.09 10.26
C LEU A 188 3.99 6.61 10.30
N SER A 189 5.20 7.07 10.06
CA SER A 189 5.49 8.46 9.71
C SER A 189 6.66 8.53 8.73
N MET A 190 6.93 9.70 8.19
CA MET A 190 8.10 9.93 7.34
C MET A 190 8.81 11.23 7.64
N THR A 191 10.08 11.27 7.24
CA THR A 191 10.88 12.48 7.18
C THR A 191 11.32 12.72 5.74
N LYS A 192 12.07 13.79 5.49
CA LYS A 192 12.69 14.01 4.18
C LYS A 192 13.66 12.89 3.75
N THR A 193 14.14 12.06 4.68
CA THR A 193 15.22 11.09 4.42
C THR A 193 14.90 9.65 4.83
N SER A 194 13.83 9.41 5.59
CA SER A 194 13.46 8.06 6.04
C SER A 194 11.97 7.86 6.24
N LEU A 195 11.53 6.62 6.04
CA LEU A 195 10.26 6.08 6.55
C LEU A 195 10.47 5.61 8.00
N ARG A 196 9.46 5.77 8.84
CA ARG A 196 9.48 5.31 10.23
C ARG A 196 8.29 4.42 10.53
N ILE A 197 8.55 3.35 11.28
CA ILE A 197 7.55 2.39 11.76
C ILE A 197 7.57 2.46 13.29
N HIS A 198 6.46 2.88 13.88
CA HIS A 198 6.33 3.04 15.33
C HIS A 198 5.73 1.76 15.91
N LEU A 199 6.56 0.98 16.61
CA LEU A 199 6.15 -0.32 17.14
C LEU A 199 5.52 -0.21 18.52
N ASP A 200 6.08 0.69 19.34
CA ASP A 200 5.53 1.18 20.60
C ASP A 200 6.13 2.57 20.92
N GLU A 201 5.97 3.03 22.15
CA GLU A 201 6.51 4.31 22.64
C GLU A 201 8.05 4.39 22.67
N LYS A 202 8.74 3.25 22.68
CA LYS A 202 10.21 3.16 22.85
C LYS A 202 10.93 2.71 21.59
N HIS A 203 10.25 2.02 20.68
CA HIS A 203 10.84 1.37 19.52
C HIS A 203 10.28 1.99 18.24
N THR A 204 11.17 2.58 17.45
CA THR A 204 10.87 3.12 16.12
C THR A 204 11.90 2.62 15.12
N VAL A 205 11.45 1.84 14.15
CA VAL A 205 12.30 1.37 13.05
C VAL A 205 12.38 2.49 12.01
N SER A 206 13.59 2.99 11.77
CA SER A 206 13.86 3.96 10.71
C SER A 206 14.41 3.23 9.48
N ILE A 207 13.86 3.51 8.31
CA ILE A 207 14.28 2.97 7.01
C ILE A 207 14.77 4.14 6.15
N PRO A 208 16.09 4.43 6.15
CA PRO A 208 16.66 5.46 5.29
C PRO A 208 16.44 5.17 3.82
N TYR A 209 15.88 6.13 3.07
CA TYR A 209 15.50 5.92 1.68
C TYR A 209 16.70 5.57 0.78
N LYS A 210 17.84 6.25 0.97
CA LYS A 210 19.04 6.04 0.14
C LYS A 210 19.60 4.62 0.28
N GLU A 211 19.62 4.09 1.50
CA GLU A 211 20.15 2.76 1.80
C GLU A 211 19.19 1.66 1.33
N TYR A 212 17.89 1.87 1.52
CA TYR A 212 16.86 0.87 1.25
C TYR A 212 16.04 1.16 -0.02
N ARG A 213 16.57 1.91 -0.99
CA ARG A 213 15.85 2.35 -2.20
C ARG A 213 15.10 1.24 -2.95
N LYS A 214 15.61 0.01 -2.91
CA LYS A 214 15.01 -1.18 -3.54
C LYS A 214 13.76 -1.70 -2.82
N TYR A 215 13.60 -1.36 -1.54
CA TYR A 215 12.45 -1.69 -0.71
C TYR A 215 11.41 -0.58 -0.66
N ILE A 216 11.72 0.66 -1.08
CA ILE A 216 10.77 1.78 -0.99
C ILE A 216 9.75 1.72 -2.13
N ARG A 217 8.46 1.73 -1.77
CA ARG A 217 7.32 1.76 -2.70
C ARG A 217 6.70 3.16 -2.86
N LEU A 218 7.06 4.11 -1.99
CA LEU A 218 6.61 5.50 -2.03
C LEU A 218 6.96 6.21 -3.35
N LYS A 219 6.04 7.07 -3.80
CA LYS A 219 6.06 7.75 -5.09
C LYS A 219 6.21 9.25 -4.91
N ASP A 220 7.45 9.73 -5.04
CA ASP A 220 7.79 11.15 -5.14
C ASP A 220 9.20 11.31 -5.73
N SER A 221 9.43 12.36 -6.53
CA SER A 221 10.76 12.63 -7.12
C SER A 221 11.86 12.88 -6.10
N HIS A 222 11.51 13.36 -4.90
CA HIS A 222 12.46 13.66 -3.83
C HIS A 222 12.72 12.47 -2.89
N ILE A 223 11.97 11.37 -3.03
CA ILE A 223 12.17 10.14 -2.26
C ILE A 223 13.04 9.20 -3.09
N PRO A 224 14.26 8.86 -2.65
CA PRO A 224 15.08 7.84 -3.32
C PRO A 224 14.39 6.48 -3.34
N SER A 225 13.86 6.08 -4.50
CA SER A 225 13.26 4.76 -4.75
C SER A 225 13.60 4.31 -6.18
N LEU A 226 13.37 3.04 -6.50
CA LEU A 226 13.56 2.55 -7.86
C LEU A 226 12.54 3.12 -8.86
N TYR A 227 11.36 3.54 -8.38
CA TYR A 227 10.32 4.11 -9.22
C TYR A 227 9.53 5.18 -8.46
N GLN A 228 9.72 6.42 -8.87
CA GLN A 228 9.23 7.62 -8.17
C GLN A 228 7.92 8.17 -8.74
N LYS A 229 7.51 7.71 -9.92
CA LYS A 229 6.27 8.14 -10.59
C LYS A 229 5.09 7.33 -10.05
N ASP A 230 3.88 7.83 -10.28
CA ASP A 230 2.72 6.97 -10.13
C ASP A 230 2.74 5.94 -11.25
N THR A 231 2.46 4.69 -10.88
CA THR A 231 2.38 3.58 -11.82
C THR A 231 1.28 3.90 -12.85
N ALA A 232 1.63 3.86 -14.14
CA ALA A 232 0.64 4.05 -15.19
C ALA A 232 -0.45 2.99 -15.05
N VAL A 233 -1.71 3.35 -15.28
CA VAL A 233 -2.78 2.35 -15.33
C VAL A 233 -2.61 1.59 -16.64
N ALA A 234 -2.12 0.35 -16.56
CA ALA A 234 -2.08 -0.55 -17.70
C ALA A 234 -3.46 -0.69 -18.33
N ARG A 235 -3.52 -0.91 -19.65
CA ARG A 235 -4.78 -1.22 -20.33
C ARG A 235 -5.49 -2.37 -19.63
N ALA A 236 -6.80 -2.22 -19.41
CA ALA A 236 -7.59 -3.26 -18.77
C ALA A 236 -7.49 -4.58 -19.55
N GLN A 237 -7.52 -5.70 -18.83
CA GLN A 237 -7.59 -7.03 -19.43
C GLN A 237 -8.88 -7.18 -20.26
N PRO A 238 -8.84 -7.95 -21.37
CA PRO A 238 -10.05 -8.29 -22.12
C PRO A 238 -11.13 -8.91 -21.22
N LYS A 239 -12.40 -8.64 -21.52
CA LYS A 239 -13.52 -9.26 -20.80
C LYS A 239 -13.59 -10.74 -21.16
N VAL A 240 -13.66 -11.59 -20.15
CA VAL A 240 -13.73 -13.05 -20.33
C VAL A 240 -15.11 -13.59 -19.95
N ASP A 241 -15.63 -14.51 -20.76
CA ASP A 241 -16.77 -15.36 -20.44
C ASP A 241 -16.26 -16.62 -19.72
N PRO A 242 -16.52 -16.80 -18.41
CA PRO A 242 -16.03 -17.95 -17.66
C PRO A 242 -16.62 -19.29 -18.10
N LYS A 243 -17.67 -19.30 -18.93
CA LYS A 243 -18.25 -20.52 -19.49
C LYS A 243 -17.56 -20.99 -20.77
N LYS A 244 -16.67 -20.16 -21.33
CA LYS A 244 -15.89 -20.49 -22.53
C LYS A 244 -14.47 -20.87 -22.15
N LYS A 245 -13.87 -21.70 -23.00
CA LYS A 245 -12.49 -22.17 -22.86
C LYS A 245 -11.52 -20.98 -22.93
N MET A 246 -10.52 -20.96 -22.07
CA MET A 246 -9.46 -19.97 -22.08
C MET A 246 -8.13 -20.63 -22.42
N ILE A 247 -7.24 -19.89 -23.07
CA ILE A 247 -5.86 -20.33 -23.25
C ILE A 247 -4.92 -19.17 -22.90
N ALA A 248 -3.98 -19.44 -22.00
CA ALA A 248 -2.92 -18.52 -21.64
C ALA A 248 -1.68 -18.84 -22.47
N PHE A 249 -1.41 -17.98 -23.45
CA PHE A 249 -0.15 -18.01 -24.17
C PHE A 249 0.94 -17.38 -23.30
N THR A 250 2.03 -18.11 -23.15
CA THR A 250 3.14 -17.70 -22.30
C THR A 250 4.44 -17.78 -23.07
N PHE A 251 5.23 -16.72 -23.00
CA PHE A 251 6.47 -16.53 -23.76
C PHE A 251 7.65 -16.40 -22.82
N ASP A 252 8.64 -17.28 -22.97
CA ASP A 252 9.85 -17.31 -22.16
C ASP A 252 11.04 -16.66 -22.91
N ASP A 253 12.08 -16.32 -22.16
CA ASP A 253 13.38 -15.79 -22.60
C ASP A 253 13.45 -14.34 -23.10
N GLY A 254 12.33 -13.74 -23.49
CA GLY A 254 12.28 -12.35 -23.93
C GLY A 254 12.61 -11.29 -22.86
N PRO A 255 12.48 -9.99 -23.18
CA PRO A 255 12.09 -9.46 -24.50
C PRO A 255 13.20 -9.58 -25.56
N SER A 256 12.78 -9.57 -26.83
CA SER A 256 13.63 -9.66 -28.01
C SER A 256 13.14 -8.70 -29.12
N ALA A 257 13.78 -8.74 -30.28
CA ALA A 257 13.32 -8.01 -31.47
C ALA A 257 11.92 -8.44 -31.95
N TYR A 258 11.45 -9.64 -31.59
CA TYR A 258 10.17 -10.19 -32.03
C TYR A 258 9.01 -9.91 -31.06
N THR A 259 9.30 -9.51 -29.81
CA THR A 259 8.29 -9.36 -28.74
C THR A 259 7.17 -8.38 -29.12
N SER A 260 7.49 -7.27 -29.78
CA SER A 260 6.48 -6.28 -30.20
C SER A 260 5.53 -6.85 -31.26
N GLU A 261 6.03 -7.62 -32.24
CA GLU A 261 5.17 -8.27 -33.25
C GLU A 261 4.23 -9.30 -32.60
N VAL A 262 4.72 -10.06 -31.59
CA VAL A 262 3.87 -10.96 -30.81
C VAL A 262 2.72 -10.18 -30.17
N MET A 263 3.01 -9.06 -29.50
CA MET A 263 1.96 -8.23 -28.90
C MET A 263 0.94 -7.72 -29.96
N ASP A 264 1.42 -7.28 -31.12
CA ASP A 264 0.57 -6.80 -32.22
C ASP A 264 -0.36 -7.90 -32.74
N ILE A 265 0.14 -9.13 -32.87
CA ILE A 265 -0.66 -10.29 -33.28
C ILE A 265 -1.77 -10.57 -32.27
N PHE A 266 -1.51 -10.55 -30.96
CA PHE A 266 -2.54 -10.81 -29.94
C PHE A 266 -3.61 -9.73 -29.88
N GLU A 267 -3.26 -8.47 -30.09
CA GLU A 267 -4.23 -7.37 -30.06
C GLU A 267 -5.25 -7.46 -31.22
N GLN A 268 -4.88 -8.04 -32.37
CA GLN A 268 -5.81 -8.28 -33.48
C GLN A 268 -6.99 -9.20 -33.09
N TYR A 269 -6.84 -9.99 -32.03
CA TYR A 269 -7.84 -10.94 -31.56
C TYR A 269 -8.51 -10.54 -30.23
N ASP A 270 -8.31 -9.30 -29.78
CA ASP A 270 -8.67 -8.80 -28.44
C ASP A 270 -8.10 -9.70 -27.33
N GLY A 271 -6.88 -10.21 -27.57
CA GLY A 271 -6.19 -11.16 -26.71
C GLY A 271 -5.07 -10.53 -25.89
N ARG A 272 -4.70 -11.18 -24.79
CA ARG A 272 -3.47 -10.90 -24.03
C ARG A 272 -2.69 -12.18 -23.78
N ALA A 273 -1.40 -12.00 -23.52
CA ALA A 273 -0.44 -13.04 -23.22
C ALA A 273 0.43 -12.64 -22.01
N THR A 274 1.20 -13.60 -21.50
CA THR A 274 2.14 -13.41 -20.39
C THR A 274 3.57 -13.64 -20.86
N PHE A 275 4.48 -12.73 -20.51
CA PHE A 275 5.89 -12.81 -20.91
C PHE A 275 6.77 -13.05 -19.67
N PHE A 276 7.32 -14.25 -19.53
CA PHE A 276 8.30 -14.58 -18.50
C PHE A 276 9.69 -14.17 -18.99
N MET A 277 10.13 -13.00 -18.53
CA MET A 277 11.30 -12.33 -19.08
C MET A 277 12.58 -12.60 -18.29
N LEU A 278 13.71 -12.64 -18.99
CA LEU A 278 15.04 -12.63 -18.39
C LEU A 278 15.43 -11.23 -17.95
N GLY A 279 15.97 -11.10 -16.74
CA GLY A 279 16.39 -9.81 -16.18
C GLY A 279 17.38 -9.04 -17.05
N GLN A 280 18.36 -9.73 -17.64
CA GLN A 280 19.32 -9.11 -18.57
C GLN A 280 18.63 -8.53 -19.82
N ASN A 281 17.57 -9.18 -20.32
CA ASN A 281 16.83 -8.73 -21.50
C ASN A 281 15.85 -7.60 -21.14
N VAL A 282 15.30 -7.60 -19.93
CA VAL A 282 14.53 -6.47 -19.38
C VAL A 282 15.39 -5.20 -19.35
N GLU A 283 16.65 -5.28 -18.92
CA GLU A 283 17.56 -4.14 -18.90
C GLU A 283 17.92 -3.66 -20.31
N ALA A 284 18.10 -4.57 -21.26
CA ALA A 284 18.41 -4.24 -22.64
C ALA A 284 17.21 -3.65 -23.41
N ASN A 285 15.98 -4.04 -23.08
CA ASN A 285 14.77 -3.72 -23.85
C ASN A 285 13.71 -2.96 -23.04
N ARG A 286 14.15 -1.92 -22.32
CA ARG A 286 13.31 -1.18 -21.34
C ARG A 286 12.03 -0.59 -21.96
N ASP A 287 12.12 -0.07 -23.18
CA ASP A 287 10.96 0.54 -23.85
C ASP A 287 9.91 -0.52 -24.22
N THR A 288 10.33 -1.69 -24.71
CA THR A 288 9.45 -2.83 -24.98
C THR A 288 8.74 -3.30 -23.71
N VAL A 289 9.43 -3.39 -22.57
CA VAL A 289 8.81 -3.78 -21.27
C VAL A 289 7.77 -2.73 -20.83
N LYS A 290 8.07 -1.45 -21.01
CA LYS A 290 7.14 -0.37 -20.68
C LYS A 290 5.91 -0.41 -21.58
N GLU A 291 6.10 -0.66 -22.87
CA GLU A 291 5.01 -0.83 -23.84
C GLU A 291 4.15 -2.04 -23.49
N MET A 292 4.77 -3.18 -23.20
CA MET A 292 4.12 -4.42 -22.78
C MET A 292 3.19 -4.18 -21.58
N TYR A 293 3.70 -3.49 -20.56
CA TYR A 293 2.90 -3.09 -19.40
C TYR A 293 1.73 -2.17 -19.79
N ASN A 294 1.99 -1.10 -20.54
CA ASN A 294 0.97 -0.12 -20.93
C ASN A 294 -0.15 -0.75 -21.77
N ARG A 295 0.21 -1.69 -22.65
CA ARG A 295 -0.74 -2.43 -23.51
C ARG A 295 -1.51 -3.50 -22.75
N GLY A 296 -1.22 -3.75 -21.46
CA GLY A 296 -1.96 -4.69 -20.62
C GLY A 296 -1.54 -6.15 -20.83
N PHE A 297 -0.35 -6.41 -21.36
CA PHE A 297 0.23 -7.75 -21.31
C PHE A 297 0.80 -8.01 -19.92
N GLU A 298 0.80 -9.28 -19.50
CA GLU A 298 1.28 -9.64 -18.16
C GLU A 298 2.81 -9.80 -18.17
N LEU A 299 3.45 -9.14 -17.20
CA LEU A 299 4.88 -9.27 -16.95
C LEU A 299 5.13 -10.44 -16.00
N GLY A 300 5.95 -11.39 -16.43
CA GLY A 300 6.41 -12.54 -15.67
C GLY A 300 7.92 -12.49 -15.42
N ASN A 301 8.38 -13.22 -14.41
CA ASN A 301 9.79 -13.33 -14.04
C ASN A 301 10.36 -14.69 -14.47
N HIS A 302 11.48 -14.69 -15.20
CA HIS A 302 12.13 -15.92 -15.66
C HIS A 302 13.59 -16.05 -15.23
N SER A 303 13.96 -15.48 -14.08
CA SER A 303 15.34 -15.38 -13.58
C SER A 303 16.18 -14.32 -14.31
N TRP A 304 17.40 -14.11 -13.83
CA TRP A 304 18.28 -13.09 -14.39
C TRP A 304 18.81 -13.43 -15.79
N ASP A 305 19.33 -14.65 -15.95
CA ASP A 305 20.19 -15.07 -17.07
C ASP A 305 19.95 -16.53 -17.49
N HIS A 306 18.88 -17.16 -17.02
CA HIS A 306 18.54 -18.56 -17.30
C HIS A 306 19.62 -19.56 -16.80
N SER A 307 20.38 -19.20 -15.75
CA SER A 307 21.48 -20.02 -15.25
C SER A 307 21.04 -21.42 -14.79
N MET A 308 21.78 -22.46 -15.21
CA MET A 308 21.60 -23.82 -14.70
C MET A 308 21.90 -23.94 -13.21
N ASP A 309 22.72 -23.06 -12.63
CA ASP A 309 23.03 -23.05 -11.20
C ASP A 309 21.78 -22.73 -10.36
N LEU A 310 20.81 -22.02 -10.93
CA LEU A 310 19.53 -21.78 -10.28
C LEU A 310 18.68 -23.06 -10.17
N ALA A 311 18.74 -23.91 -11.21
CA ALA A 311 17.97 -25.15 -11.34
C ALA A 311 18.71 -26.41 -10.82
N ALA A 312 20.02 -26.35 -10.58
CA ALA A 312 20.84 -27.49 -10.23
C ALA A 312 20.45 -28.14 -8.88
N SER A 313 20.71 -29.44 -8.73
CA SER A 313 20.29 -30.23 -7.55
C SER A 313 21.44 -30.88 -6.76
N LYS A 314 22.69 -30.81 -7.23
CA LYS A 314 23.82 -31.51 -6.59
C LYS A 314 25.14 -30.72 -6.47
N LYS A 315 25.53 -29.95 -7.50
CA LYS A 315 26.77 -29.16 -7.50
C LYS A 315 26.55 -27.85 -8.27
N GLY A 316 27.14 -26.75 -7.79
CA GLY A 316 27.01 -25.43 -8.40
C GLY A 316 25.69 -24.70 -8.08
N TYR A 317 24.78 -25.30 -7.31
CA TYR A 317 23.46 -24.73 -7.10
C TYR A 317 23.46 -23.53 -6.14
N MET A 318 22.64 -22.53 -6.45
CA MET A 318 22.50 -21.31 -5.66
C MET A 318 21.97 -21.58 -4.25
N SER A 319 22.51 -20.88 -3.24
CA SER A 319 21.92 -20.81 -1.89
C SER A 319 20.57 -20.09 -1.92
N VAL A 320 19.73 -20.28 -0.89
CA VAL A 320 18.42 -19.59 -0.77
C VAL A 320 18.54 -18.08 -1.00
N SER A 321 19.52 -17.42 -0.36
CA SER A 321 19.76 -15.99 -0.51
C SER A 321 20.15 -15.60 -1.94
N GLN A 322 20.97 -16.41 -2.62
CA GLN A 322 21.32 -16.18 -4.02
C GLN A 322 20.12 -16.36 -4.95
N VAL A 323 19.25 -17.34 -4.69
CA VAL A 323 18.00 -17.52 -5.45
C VAL A 323 17.09 -16.31 -5.25
N THR A 324 16.86 -15.90 -3.99
CA THR A 324 16.05 -14.73 -3.66
C THR A 324 16.57 -13.48 -4.36
N GLU A 325 17.88 -13.20 -4.30
CA GLU A 325 18.43 -12.03 -4.98
C GLU A 325 18.36 -12.14 -6.51
N ASN A 326 18.58 -13.33 -7.10
CA ASN A 326 18.43 -13.53 -8.55
C ASN A 326 17.01 -13.16 -9.02
N ILE A 327 15.98 -13.68 -8.34
CA ILE A 327 14.56 -13.43 -8.65
C ILE A 327 14.22 -11.94 -8.41
N TYR A 328 14.61 -11.37 -7.26
CA TYR A 328 14.29 -9.97 -6.95
C TYR A 328 15.06 -8.96 -7.79
N LYS A 329 16.22 -9.33 -8.36
CA LYS A 329 16.93 -8.46 -9.30
C LYS A 329 16.09 -8.20 -10.55
N VAL A 330 15.37 -9.22 -11.04
CA VAL A 330 14.40 -9.07 -12.14
C VAL A 330 13.19 -8.22 -11.69
N GLN A 331 12.62 -8.47 -10.50
CA GLN A 331 11.53 -7.64 -9.95
C GLN A 331 11.93 -6.16 -9.89
N ASP A 332 13.17 -5.87 -9.46
CA ASP A 332 13.69 -4.52 -9.33
C ASP A 332 13.92 -3.85 -10.69
N ALA A 333 14.42 -4.59 -11.68
CA ALA A 333 14.59 -4.09 -13.05
C ALA A 333 13.24 -3.71 -13.68
N ILE A 334 12.22 -4.57 -13.57
CA ILE A 334 10.87 -4.31 -14.08
C ILE A 334 10.22 -3.14 -13.32
N TYR A 335 10.32 -3.14 -11.99
CA TYR A 335 9.77 -2.08 -11.16
C TYR A 335 10.39 -0.72 -11.51
N ALA A 336 11.70 -0.66 -11.77
CA ALA A 336 12.37 0.58 -12.18
C ALA A 336 11.92 1.11 -13.56
N ILE A 337 11.31 0.28 -14.41
CA ILE A 337 10.83 0.68 -15.75
C ILE A 337 9.39 1.20 -15.68
N CYS A 338 8.49 0.44 -15.05
CA CYS A 338 7.06 0.71 -15.12
C CYS A 338 6.35 0.77 -13.75
N GLY A 339 7.06 0.52 -12.64
CA GLY A 339 6.48 0.53 -11.30
C GLY A 339 5.61 -0.70 -11.00
N ALA A 340 5.60 -1.69 -11.88
CA ALA A 340 4.87 -2.95 -11.73
C ALA A 340 5.75 -4.04 -11.11
N GLU A 341 5.10 -5.07 -10.55
CA GLU A 341 5.75 -6.26 -10.01
C GLU A 341 5.11 -7.51 -10.59
N PRO A 342 5.89 -8.34 -11.31
CA PRO A 342 5.45 -9.68 -11.66
C PRO A 342 4.95 -10.43 -10.43
N GLN A 343 3.83 -11.14 -10.59
CA GLN A 343 3.24 -11.98 -9.54
C GLN A 343 3.73 -13.43 -9.64
N TYR A 344 4.17 -13.83 -10.83
CA TYR A 344 4.56 -15.20 -11.14
C TYR A 344 6.02 -15.28 -11.61
N PHE A 345 6.68 -16.33 -11.13
CA PHE A 345 7.99 -16.79 -11.54
C PHE A 345 7.86 -18.12 -12.27
N ARG A 346 8.40 -18.19 -13.48
CA ARG A 346 8.56 -19.46 -14.19
C ARG A 346 10.00 -19.92 -14.04
N PRO A 347 10.27 -21.10 -13.44
CA PRO A 347 11.62 -21.62 -13.32
C PRO A 347 12.19 -21.94 -14.70
N PRO A 348 13.43 -21.53 -15.01
CA PRO A 348 14.19 -22.06 -16.15
C PRO A 348 14.11 -23.58 -16.21
N TYR A 349 13.91 -24.12 -17.42
CA TYR A 349 13.78 -25.56 -17.68
C TYR A 349 12.60 -26.25 -16.98
N GLY A 350 11.69 -25.51 -16.33
CA GLY A 350 10.65 -26.08 -15.46
C GLY A 350 11.21 -26.78 -14.22
N ALA A 351 12.47 -26.53 -13.85
CA ALA A 351 13.17 -27.25 -12.81
C ALA A 351 13.13 -26.50 -11.46
N VAL A 352 12.71 -27.21 -10.40
CA VAL A 352 12.59 -26.66 -9.05
C VAL A 352 13.43 -27.48 -8.07
N ASN A 353 14.05 -26.80 -7.09
CA ASN A 353 14.78 -27.42 -5.98
C ASN A 353 14.39 -26.78 -4.64
N ASN A 354 14.81 -27.39 -3.53
CA ASN A 354 14.48 -26.93 -2.18
C ASN A 354 14.92 -25.49 -1.87
N ASN A 355 16.03 -25.02 -2.45
CA ASN A 355 16.48 -23.65 -2.22
C ASN A 355 15.60 -22.65 -2.95
N MET A 356 15.14 -23.02 -4.15
CA MET A 356 14.19 -22.22 -4.91
C MET A 356 12.82 -22.16 -4.24
N LEU A 357 12.31 -23.28 -3.72
CA LEU A 357 11.06 -23.31 -2.95
C LEU A 357 11.10 -22.39 -1.72
N LYS A 358 12.27 -22.24 -1.10
CA LYS A 358 12.47 -21.36 0.06
C LYS A 358 12.80 -19.91 -0.31
N GLY A 359 13.39 -19.69 -1.48
CA GLY A 359 13.93 -18.38 -1.88
C GLY A 359 13.01 -17.61 -2.83
N ASN A 360 12.09 -18.29 -3.52
CA ASN A 360 11.07 -17.67 -4.36
C ASN A 360 9.85 -17.30 -3.51
N HIS A 361 9.46 -16.03 -3.58
CA HIS A 361 8.28 -15.49 -2.88
C HIS A 361 7.19 -15.03 -3.86
N LEU A 362 7.27 -15.47 -5.12
CA LEU A 362 6.27 -15.27 -6.17
C LEU A 362 5.51 -16.58 -6.42
N GLY A 363 4.32 -16.49 -7.01
CA GLY A 363 3.62 -17.69 -7.48
C GLY A 363 4.44 -18.41 -8.55
N TYR A 364 4.34 -19.74 -8.64
CA TYR A 364 4.97 -20.47 -9.73
C TYR A 364 4.10 -20.48 -10.99
N ALA A 365 4.74 -20.54 -12.15
CA ALA A 365 4.04 -20.73 -13.43
C ALA A 365 4.67 -21.86 -14.25
N PHE A 366 3.83 -22.78 -14.71
CA PHE A 366 4.19 -23.90 -15.59
C PHE A 366 3.30 -23.90 -16.83
N TRP A 367 3.23 -25.02 -17.55
CA TRP A 367 2.49 -25.14 -18.81
C TRP A 367 1.92 -26.55 -18.98
N ASP A 368 0.86 -26.67 -19.79
CA ASP A 368 0.30 -27.96 -20.23
C ASP A 368 0.90 -28.41 -21.56
N ILE A 369 1.13 -27.45 -22.45
CA ILE A 369 1.60 -27.69 -23.82
C ILE A 369 2.99 -27.06 -23.98
N ASP A 370 3.98 -27.90 -24.27
CA ASP A 370 5.28 -27.45 -24.81
C ASP A 370 5.21 -27.52 -26.34
N THR A 371 5.32 -26.38 -27.01
CA THR A 371 5.32 -26.31 -28.48
C THR A 371 6.61 -26.84 -29.10
N ARG A 372 7.67 -26.99 -28.29
CA ARG A 372 9.02 -27.37 -28.72
C ARG A 372 9.54 -26.47 -29.83
N ASP A 373 9.15 -25.19 -29.81
CA ASP A 373 9.62 -24.18 -30.75
C ASP A 373 11.14 -23.97 -30.67
N TRP A 374 11.69 -24.00 -29.45
CA TRP A 374 13.13 -23.98 -29.16
C TRP A 374 13.92 -25.12 -29.82
N SER A 375 13.28 -26.27 -30.06
CA SER A 375 13.92 -27.45 -30.65
C SER A 375 13.63 -27.58 -32.15
N SER A 376 12.36 -27.48 -32.55
CA SER A 376 11.93 -27.72 -33.93
C SER A 376 12.28 -26.57 -34.87
N LYS A 377 12.20 -25.32 -34.38
CA LYS A 377 12.41 -24.08 -35.16
C LYS A 377 11.68 -24.07 -36.51
N ASN A 378 10.49 -24.67 -36.56
CA ASN A 378 9.68 -24.82 -37.76
C ASN A 378 8.22 -24.46 -37.47
N ALA A 379 7.70 -23.43 -38.14
CA ALA A 379 6.37 -22.88 -37.86
C ALA A 379 5.23 -23.90 -38.03
N ALA A 380 5.34 -24.84 -38.99
CA ALA A 380 4.33 -25.86 -39.19
C ALA A 380 4.31 -26.90 -38.06
N SER A 381 5.49 -27.35 -37.61
CA SER A 381 5.62 -28.24 -36.44
C SER A 381 5.11 -27.58 -35.16
N ILE A 382 5.43 -26.30 -34.95
CA ILE A 382 4.96 -25.52 -33.80
C ILE A 382 3.43 -25.37 -33.84
N THR A 383 2.87 -25.07 -35.01
CA THR A 383 1.41 -24.98 -35.24
C THR A 383 0.73 -26.31 -34.92
N ALA A 384 1.27 -27.43 -35.43
CA ALA A 384 0.71 -28.75 -35.15
C ALA A 384 0.77 -29.09 -33.66
N ALA A 385 1.89 -28.78 -32.97
CA ALA A 385 2.02 -29.01 -31.54
C ALA A 385 0.97 -28.22 -30.73
N ALA A 386 0.79 -26.94 -31.04
CA ALA A 386 -0.18 -26.08 -30.36
C ALA A 386 -1.63 -26.54 -30.60
N LEU A 387 -2.02 -26.79 -31.85
CA LEU A 387 -3.39 -27.16 -32.21
C LEU A 387 -3.77 -28.56 -31.75
N ASN A 388 -2.85 -29.54 -31.83
CA ASN A 388 -3.10 -30.90 -31.36
C ASN A 388 -3.08 -31.00 -29.82
N GLY A 389 -2.30 -30.14 -29.16
CA GLY A 389 -2.24 -30.07 -27.71
C GLY A 389 -3.48 -29.40 -27.10
N ALA A 390 -4.14 -28.50 -27.84
CA ALA A 390 -5.34 -27.81 -27.39
C ALA A 390 -6.50 -28.80 -27.19
N LYS A 391 -7.03 -28.85 -25.96
CA LYS A 391 -8.14 -29.72 -25.51
C LYS A 391 -9.24 -28.91 -24.84
N ASN A 392 -10.41 -29.49 -24.68
CA ASN A 392 -11.51 -28.85 -23.94
C ASN A 392 -11.08 -28.43 -22.53
N GLY A 393 -11.23 -27.15 -22.21
CA GLY A 393 -10.90 -26.58 -20.90
C GLY A 393 -9.93 -25.41 -21.00
N ASN A 394 -9.40 -25.02 -19.85
CA ASN A 394 -8.42 -23.95 -19.72
C ASN A 394 -7.00 -24.53 -19.82
N ILE A 395 -6.14 -23.86 -20.59
CA ILE A 395 -4.81 -24.39 -20.96
C ILE A 395 -3.76 -23.28 -20.86
N VAL A 396 -2.55 -23.64 -20.44
CA VAL A 396 -1.35 -22.80 -20.56
C VAL A 396 -0.41 -23.41 -21.59
N ILE A 397 0.06 -22.59 -22.53
CA ILE A 397 0.95 -23.01 -23.61
C ILE A 397 2.28 -22.25 -23.56
N LEU A 398 3.38 -23.00 -23.65
CA LEU A 398 4.75 -22.49 -23.66
C LEU A 398 5.24 -22.20 -25.08
N PHE A 399 5.75 -20.98 -25.25
CA PHE A 399 6.48 -20.48 -26.40
C PHE A 399 7.73 -19.73 -25.92
N HIS A 400 8.61 -19.41 -26.87
CA HIS A 400 9.74 -18.50 -26.69
C HIS A 400 9.63 -17.39 -27.74
N ASP A 401 9.52 -16.12 -27.32
CA ASP A 401 9.38 -14.96 -28.22
C ASP A 401 10.74 -14.45 -28.73
N ILE A 402 11.72 -15.34 -28.85
CA ILE A 402 13.08 -15.07 -29.34
C ILE A 402 13.35 -15.71 -30.71
N TYR A 403 12.36 -16.41 -31.28
CA TYR A 403 12.47 -17.11 -32.56
C TYR A 403 11.41 -16.64 -33.56
N GLU A 404 11.84 -16.31 -34.78
CA GLU A 404 10.95 -15.97 -35.90
C GLU A 404 9.90 -17.08 -36.19
N PRO A 405 10.25 -18.39 -36.23
CA PRO A 405 9.26 -19.45 -36.43
C PRO A 405 8.14 -19.49 -35.38
N SER A 406 8.42 -19.06 -34.14
CA SER A 406 7.41 -18.95 -33.09
C SER A 406 6.39 -17.89 -33.46
N VAL A 407 6.84 -16.70 -33.88
CA VAL A 407 5.97 -15.60 -34.30
C VAL A 407 5.16 -15.96 -35.56
N GLU A 408 5.81 -16.55 -36.56
CA GLU A 408 5.14 -16.99 -37.79
C GLU A 408 4.03 -18.02 -37.51
N SER A 409 4.26 -18.96 -36.58
CA SER A 409 3.24 -19.96 -36.24
C SER A 409 1.98 -19.32 -35.64
N LEU A 410 2.09 -18.22 -34.88
CA LEU A 410 0.95 -17.54 -34.25
C LEU A 410 -0.08 -17.05 -35.28
N LYS A 411 0.38 -16.68 -36.48
CA LYS A 411 -0.47 -16.22 -37.59
C LYS A 411 -1.45 -17.31 -38.06
N SER A 412 -1.12 -18.58 -37.84
CA SER A 412 -2.00 -19.73 -38.12
C SER A 412 -2.75 -20.20 -36.88
N ILE A 413 -2.09 -20.22 -35.72
CA ILE A 413 -2.64 -20.79 -34.47
C ILE A 413 -3.80 -19.95 -33.93
N LEU A 414 -3.64 -18.63 -33.81
CA LEU A 414 -4.66 -17.77 -33.19
C LEU A 414 -5.99 -17.78 -33.96
N PRO A 415 -6.05 -17.62 -35.30
CA PRO A 415 -7.32 -17.70 -36.01
C PRO A 415 -8.04 -19.04 -35.79
N GLU A 416 -7.31 -20.15 -35.75
CA GLU A 416 -7.90 -21.48 -35.60
C GLU A 416 -8.43 -21.70 -34.17
N LEU A 417 -7.65 -21.38 -33.14
CA LEU A 417 -8.13 -21.47 -31.76
C LEU A 417 -9.29 -20.51 -31.48
N LYS A 418 -9.31 -19.34 -32.12
CA LYS A 418 -10.43 -18.41 -32.03
C LYS A 418 -11.71 -19.02 -32.59
N LYS A 419 -11.64 -19.70 -33.76
CA LYS A 419 -12.79 -20.42 -34.34
C LYS A 419 -13.29 -21.55 -33.43
N GLN A 420 -12.38 -22.20 -32.71
CA GLN A 420 -12.71 -23.22 -31.70
C GLN A 420 -13.28 -22.64 -30.39
N GLY A 421 -13.41 -21.32 -30.29
CA GLY A 421 -14.06 -20.62 -29.18
C GLY A 421 -13.15 -20.28 -28.01
N TYR A 422 -11.82 -20.35 -28.16
CA TYR A 422 -10.90 -19.95 -27.10
C TYR A 422 -10.86 -18.43 -26.90
N GLN A 423 -10.61 -18.05 -25.65
CA GLN A 423 -10.29 -16.69 -25.23
C GLN A 423 -8.80 -16.62 -24.88
N PHE A 424 -8.09 -15.65 -25.44
CA PHE A 424 -6.65 -15.46 -25.21
C PHE A 424 -6.44 -14.55 -24.00
N VAL A 425 -6.00 -15.13 -22.91
CA VAL A 425 -5.95 -14.48 -21.60
C VAL A 425 -4.54 -14.51 -21.03
N THR A 426 -4.27 -13.65 -20.05
CA THR A 426 -3.04 -13.75 -19.27
C THR A 426 -3.08 -14.94 -18.31
N TYR A 427 -1.91 -15.42 -17.88
CA TYR A 427 -1.76 -16.46 -16.86
C TYR A 427 -2.52 -16.10 -15.58
N SER A 428 -2.33 -14.88 -15.05
CA SER A 428 -3.11 -14.36 -13.91
C SER A 428 -4.62 -14.47 -14.12
N THR A 429 -5.11 -14.17 -15.34
CA THR A 429 -6.54 -14.22 -15.64
C THR A 429 -7.04 -15.66 -15.64
N LEU A 430 -6.29 -16.59 -16.23
CA LEU A 430 -6.63 -18.01 -16.23
C LEU A 430 -6.63 -18.58 -14.80
N MET A 431 -5.62 -18.26 -13.98
CA MET A 431 -5.51 -18.72 -12.58
C MET A 431 -6.68 -18.28 -11.69
N LYS A 432 -7.36 -17.17 -12.01
CA LYS A 432 -8.59 -16.77 -11.29
C LYS A 432 -9.73 -17.78 -11.45
N TYR A 433 -9.74 -18.52 -12.55
CA TYR A 433 -10.79 -19.50 -12.89
C TYR A 433 -10.31 -20.96 -12.74
N GLU A 434 -9.00 -21.21 -12.68
CA GLU A 434 -8.40 -22.53 -12.44
C GLU A 434 -7.53 -22.53 -11.18
N LYS A 435 -8.16 -22.37 -10.00
CA LYS A 435 -7.41 -22.28 -8.73
C LYS A 435 -6.59 -23.54 -8.41
N ASP A 436 -7.03 -24.70 -8.90
CA ASP A 436 -6.35 -25.97 -8.68
C ASP A 436 -5.40 -26.36 -9.84
N TYR A 437 -5.12 -25.44 -10.78
CA TYR A 437 -4.30 -25.71 -11.96
C TYR A 437 -2.95 -26.34 -11.60
N LEU A 438 -2.24 -25.72 -10.67
CA LEU A 438 -0.90 -26.15 -10.27
C LEU A 438 -0.92 -27.46 -9.48
N LEU A 439 -2.02 -27.77 -8.79
CA LEU A 439 -2.22 -29.05 -8.10
C LEU A 439 -2.38 -30.21 -9.09
N LYS A 440 -2.94 -29.95 -10.28
CA LYS A 440 -3.09 -30.95 -11.35
C LYS A 440 -1.73 -31.32 -11.99
N LEU A 441 -0.70 -30.48 -11.84
CA LEU A 441 0.63 -30.65 -12.42
C LEU A 441 1.64 -31.38 -11.50
N ASP A 442 1.27 -31.66 -10.24
CA ASP A 442 2.13 -32.21 -9.17
C ASP A 442 2.79 -33.55 -9.54
N ALA A 443 2.16 -34.37 -10.39
CA ALA A 443 2.72 -35.67 -10.78
C ALA A 443 3.96 -35.59 -11.70
N GLY A 444 4.21 -34.44 -12.36
CA GLY A 444 5.26 -34.31 -13.38
C GLY A 444 6.39 -33.33 -13.06
N TYR A 445 6.12 -32.29 -12.27
CA TYR A 445 7.05 -31.17 -12.06
C TYR A 445 7.64 -31.09 -10.63
N GLY A 446 7.22 -31.97 -9.72
CA GLY A 446 7.79 -32.05 -8.36
C GLY A 446 7.51 -30.82 -7.48
N VAL A 447 6.46 -30.05 -7.79
CA VAL A 447 6.01 -28.91 -6.99
C VAL A 447 4.84 -29.37 -6.14
N SER A 448 5.09 -29.58 -4.84
CA SER A 448 4.05 -30.03 -3.94
C SER A 448 2.89 -29.03 -3.84
N GLU A 449 1.70 -29.56 -3.53
CA GLU A 449 0.45 -28.81 -3.32
C GLU A 449 0.59 -27.56 -2.44
N ALA A 450 1.53 -27.56 -1.48
CA ALA A 450 1.82 -26.43 -0.60
C ALA A 450 2.41 -25.20 -1.31
N TYR A 451 3.10 -25.36 -2.46
CA TYR A 451 3.76 -24.27 -3.20
C TYR A 451 3.03 -23.86 -4.48
N ALA A 452 2.12 -24.71 -4.95
CA ALA A 452 1.23 -24.45 -6.07
C ALA A 452 0.32 -23.23 -5.84
N ASN A 453 -0.07 -22.93 -4.60
CA ASN A 453 -1.10 -21.93 -4.31
C ASN A 453 -0.62 -20.61 -3.71
N GLY A 454 0.69 -20.33 -3.71
CA GLY A 454 1.23 -18.98 -3.44
C GLY A 454 0.73 -18.32 -2.15
N HIS A 455 0.82 -19.02 -1.01
CA HIS A 455 0.55 -18.44 0.31
C HIS A 455 1.84 -18.02 1.04
#